data_AF-A0A9E5QG04-F1
#
_entry.id   AF-A0A9E5QG04-F1
#
_cell.length_a   1.000
_cell.length_b   1.000
_cell.length_c   1.000
_cell.angle_alpha   90.00
_cell.angle_beta   90.00
_cell.angle_gamma   90.00
#
_symmetry.space_group_name_H-M   'P 1'
#
loop_
_entity.id
_entity.type
_entity.pdbx_description
1 polymer ?
#
loop_
_entity_poly.entity_id
_entity_poly.type
_entity_poly.pdbx_seq_one_letter_code
_entity_poly.pdbx_strand_id
1 'polypeptide(L)'
;PVTERLVGLIYGLVNREYLWIARLLTTTFWLIGGIFLFKVAARIVSPEAAIFSTAYYLFVPLGVLASRSFQPDPLMIMMFLFGLFTIVQYYDQPSMIRLVIAASISGFAILIKPLVLFALLGAFVSLAIYRKGSQNRVIDGQLLIFTVVCLLPTVLYYGYGMFITDSLKSQAQGSFLPQLLLSQEYWKDWSLTAAGTVGYKALLAGLVGLPMLRKGMPRALLIGLWSGYIIFGLVFTNHIRFVNYYHLQLIVIVALSFAPIAALVMNNLKQATNPWYWWLPVAGAFLLAFLFSIREVRSQQLAIYRTLERVETAQEIGKIVGHSSKNVYLASHYGMPLEYYGELTGTYWPRRLSDPQRALGLADEYGASVEERLRSLGFSPEYFIITQFDQLNRYHPDLKEYLVKNCPLLTESDEYLIYGACTK
;
A
#
# COMPACT_ATOMS: atom_id res chain seq x y z
N PRO A 1 -3.07 -9.08 -11.93
CA PRO A 1 -3.07 -7.73 -12.55
C PRO A 1 -4.47 -7.30 -13.07
N VAL A 2 -5.42 -7.07 -12.15
CA VAL A 2 -6.80 -6.67 -12.51
C VAL A 2 -6.84 -5.20 -12.93
N THR A 3 -6.29 -4.31 -12.10
CA THR A 3 -6.26 -2.86 -12.37
C THR A 3 -5.52 -2.55 -13.67
N GLU A 4 -4.39 -3.21 -13.90
CA GLU A 4 -3.57 -3.03 -15.10
C GLU A 4 -4.31 -3.48 -16.35
N ARG A 5 -5.05 -4.60 -16.28
CA ARG A 5 -5.88 -5.08 -17.39
C ARG A 5 -6.99 -4.09 -17.72
N LEU A 6 -7.65 -3.52 -16.72
CA LEU A 6 -8.69 -2.51 -16.93
C LEU A 6 -8.12 -1.25 -17.60
N VAL A 7 -6.98 -0.76 -17.14
CA VAL A 7 -6.30 0.38 -17.77
C VAL A 7 -5.91 0.08 -19.21
N GLY A 8 -5.31 -1.08 -19.47
CA GLY A 8 -4.95 -1.50 -20.83
C GLY A 8 -6.14 -1.58 -21.78
N LEU A 9 -7.30 -2.05 -21.30
CA LEU A 9 -8.54 -2.04 -22.08
C LEU A 9 -9.01 -0.61 -22.40
N ILE A 10 -8.95 0.31 -21.42
CA ILE A 10 -9.32 1.71 -21.65
C ILE A 10 -8.35 2.38 -22.63
N TYR A 11 -7.05 2.12 -22.52
CA TYR A 11 -6.07 2.60 -23.50
C TYR A 11 -6.35 2.06 -24.91
N GLY A 12 -6.72 0.79 -25.04
CA GLY A 12 -7.14 0.20 -26.30
C GLY A 12 -8.37 0.89 -26.89
N LEU A 13 -9.37 1.20 -26.06
CA LEU A 13 -10.59 1.91 -26.50
C LEU A 13 -10.32 3.36 -26.93
N VAL A 14 -9.39 4.05 -26.25
CA VAL A 14 -9.01 5.45 -26.54
C VAL A 14 -7.92 5.52 -27.63
N ASN A 15 -7.32 4.38 -27.99
CA ASN A 15 -6.18 4.23 -28.90
C ASN A 15 -4.97 5.12 -28.52
N ARG A 16 -4.80 5.40 -27.22
CA ARG A 16 -3.71 6.24 -26.67
C ARG A 16 -3.44 5.91 -25.20
N GLU A 17 -2.17 6.04 -24.80
CA GLU A 17 -1.70 5.79 -23.43
C GLU A 17 -1.64 7.08 -22.60
N TYR A 18 -2.80 7.61 -22.23
CA TYR A 18 -2.83 8.79 -21.36
C TYR A 18 -2.63 8.42 -19.89
N LEU A 19 -1.45 8.73 -19.32
CA LEU A 19 -1.08 8.41 -17.93
C LEU A 19 -2.10 8.83 -16.86
N TRP A 20 -2.92 9.86 -17.12
CA TRP A 20 -3.95 10.31 -16.19
C TRP A 20 -5.15 9.35 -16.09
N ILE A 21 -5.41 8.51 -17.10
CA ILE A 21 -6.52 7.54 -17.09
C ILE A 21 -6.33 6.53 -15.95
N ALA A 22 -5.12 5.99 -15.80
CA ALA A 22 -4.80 5.06 -14.73
C ALA A 22 -5.07 5.67 -13.35
N ARG A 23 -4.69 6.94 -13.16
CA ARG A 23 -4.90 7.69 -11.91
C ARG A 23 -6.38 8.00 -11.67
N LEU A 24 -7.14 8.29 -12.73
CA LEU A 24 -8.58 8.55 -12.63
C LEU A 24 -9.33 7.28 -12.22
N LEU A 25 -8.95 6.13 -12.79
CA LEU A 25 -9.56 4.84 -12.45
C LEU A 25 -9.31 4.48 -10.98
N THR A 26 -8.07 4.60 -10.51
CA THR A 26 -7.74 4.32 -9.11
C THR A 26 -8.39 5.30 -8.14
N THR A 27 -8.52 6.57 -8.52
CA THR A 27 -9.25 7.58 -7.75
C THR A 27 -10.74 7.21 -7.65
N THR A 28 -11.33 6.75 -8.75
CA THR A 28 -12.73 6.30 -8.79
C THR A 28 -12.95 5.12 -7.84
N PHE A 29 -12.05 4.14 -7.80
CA PHE A 29 -12.15 3.04 -6.82
C PHE A 29 -12.13 3.56 -5.38
N TRP A 30 -11.21 4.47 -5.06
CA TRP A 30 -11.12 5.05 -3.72
C TRP A 30 -12.41 5.78 -3.31
N LEU A 31 -13.00 6.57 -4.22
CA LEU A 31 -14.26 7.30 -3.99
C LEU A 31 -15.44 6.35 -3.77
N ILE A 32 -15.57 5.30 -4.58
CA ILE A 32 -16.60 4.27 -4.39
C ILE A 32 -16.43 3.57 -3.03
N GLY A 33 -15.18 3.29 -2.63
CA GLY A 33 -14.86 2.80 -1.27
C GLY A 33 -15.43 3.73 -0.19
N GLY A 34 -15.26 5.05 -0.34
CA GLY A 34 -15.79 6.06 0.57
C GLY A 34 -17.31 6.00 0.76
N ILE A 35 -18.07 5.60 -0.27
CA ILE A 35 -19.52 5.39 -0.19
C ILE A 35 -19.83 4.21 0.75
N PHE A 36 -19.13 3.09 0.61
CA PHE A 36 -19.33 1.93 1.48
C PHE A 36 -18.87 2.20 2.91
N LEU A 37 -17.75 2.90 3.09
CA LEU A 37 -17.30 3.38 4.40
C LEU A 37 -18.39 4.23 5.08
N PHE A 38 -18.98 5.19 4.35
CA PHE A 38 -20.07 6.01 4.86
C PHE A 38 -21.25 5.14 5.32
N LYS A 39 -21.68 4.17 4.48
CA LYS A 39 -22.79 3.27 4.81
C LYS A 39 -22.51 2.44 6.07
N VAL A 40 -21.29 1.91 6.21
CA VAL A 40 -20.90 1.15 7.40
C VAL A 40 -20.86 2.06 8.63
N ALA A 41 -20.20 3.21 8.56
CA ALA A 41 -20.10 4.16 9.66
C ALA A 41 -21.48 4.66 10.12
N ALA A 42 -22.38 4.97 9.17
CA ALA A 42 -23.74 5.41 9.45
C ALA A 42 -24.55 4.33 10.18
N ARG A 43 -24.33 3.07 9.81
CA ARG A 43 -24.99 1.91 10.42
C ARG A 43 -24.49 1.61 11.84
N ILE A 44 -23.19 1.79 12.11
CA ILE A 44 -22.60 1.43 13.41
C ILE A 44 -22.60 2.57 14.44
N VAL A 45 -22.64 3.83 13.99
CA VAL A 45 -22.69 5.02 14.87
C VAL A 45 -23.88 5.92 14.55
N SER A 46 -23.79 6.73 13.48
CA SER A 46 -24.83 7.66 13.01
C SER A 46 -24.44 8.25 11.65
N PRO A 47 -25.41 8.72 10.83
CA PRO A 47 -25.12 9.38 9.55
C PRO A 47 -24.18 10.60 9.70
N GLU A 48 -24.33 11.36 10.78
CA GLU A 48 -23.50 12.52 11.08
C GLU A 48 -22.03 12.14 11.31
N ALA A 49 -21.79 11.12 12.15
CA ALA A 49 -20.45 10.60 12.40
C ALA A 49 -19.81 9.95 11.16
N ALA A 50 -20.64 9.43 10.26
CA ALA A 50 -20.19 8.84 9.02
C ALA A 50 -19.53 9.87 8.09
N ILE A 51 -20.02 11.12 8.07
CA ILE A 51 -19.41 12.22 7.30
C ILE A 51 -17.95 12.41 7.72
N PHE A 52 -17.68 12.42 9.03
CA PHE A 52 -16.33 12.59 9.58
C PHE A 52 -15.42 11.40 9.27
N SER A 53 -15.95 10.18 9.40
CA SER A 53 -15.22 8.95 9.07
C SER A 53 -14.80 8.95 7.61
N THR A 54 -15.75 9.28 6.72
CA THR A 54 -15.51 9.34 5.27
C THR A 54 -14.58 10.48 4.89
N ALA A 55 -14.73 11.66 5.47
CA ALA A 55 -13.84 12.78 5.21
C ALA A 55 -12.39 12.47 5.65
N TYR A 56 -12.19 11.85 6.82
CA TYR A 56 -10.86 11.40 7.24
C TYR A 56 -10.27 10.41 6.23
N TYR A 57 -11.02 9.40 5.80
CA TYR A 57 -10.57 8.42 4.79
C TYR A 57 -10.21 9.08 3.44
N LEU A 58 -10.99 10.07 2.99
CA LEU A 58 -10.76 10.76 1.73
C LEU A 58 -9.54 11.70 1.77
N PHE A 59 -9.27 12.31 2.93
CA PHE A 59 -8.32 13.41 3.04
C PHE A 59 -7.10 13.14 3.92
N VAL A 60 -6.95 11.96 4.52
CA VAL A 60 -5.69 11.57 5.15
C VAL A 60 -4.56 11.59 4.10
N PRO A 61 -3.38 12.19 4.38
CA PRO A 61 -2.37 12.45 3.34
C PRO A 61 -1.99 11.22 2.51
N LEU A 62 -1.74 10.08 3.15
CA LEU A 62 -1.43 8.84 2.42
C LEU A 62 -2.62 8.35 1.57
N GLY A 63 -3.85 8.54 2.01
CA GLY A 63 -5.06 8.18 1.25
C GLY A 63 -5.16 8.98 -0.06
N VAL A 64 -4.84 10.27 -0.03
CA VAL A 64 -4.80 11.12 -1.22
C VAL A 64 -3.69 10.68 -2.19
N LEU A 65 -2.53 10.30 -1.69
CA LEU A 65 -1.45 9.76 -2.53
C LEU A 65 -1.79 8.38 -3.11
N ALA A 66 -2.24 7.46 -2.26
CA ALA A 66 -2.55 6.08 -2.64
C ALA A 66 -3.70 6.01 -3.64
N SER A 67 -4.76 6.82 -3.45
CA SER A 67 -5.90 6.89 -4.37
C SER A 67 -5.52 7.31 -5.79
N ARG A 68 -4.41 8.03 -5.96
CA ARG A 68 -3.92 8.49 -7.28
C ARG A 68 -2.74 7.67 -7.79
N SER A 69 -2.29 6.70 -7.03
CA SER A 69 -1.22 5.77 -7.39
C SER A 69 -1.78 4.72 -8.34
N PHE A 70 -1.04 4.38 -9.40
CA PHE A 70 -1.40 3.27 -10.29
C PHE A 70 -0.95 1.96 -9.66
N GLN A 71 -1.75 1.49 -8.70
CA GLN A 71 -1.51 0.28 -7.90
C GLN A 71 -2.82 -0.51 -7.76
N PRO A 72 -2.75 -1.81 -7.42
CA PRO A 72 -3.95 -2.60 -7.11
C PRO A 72 -4.64 -2.16 -5.80
N ASP A 73 -3.93 -1.39 -4.96
CA ASP A 73 -4.35 -1.04 -3.60
C ASP A 73 -5.70 -0.28 -3.52
N PRO A 74 -6.01 0.72 -4.35
CA PRO A 74 -7.32 1.38 -4.30
C PRO A 74 -8.49 0.46 -4.66
N LEU A 75 -8.29 -0.47 -5.60
CA LEU A 75 -9.29 -1.50 -5.94
C LEU A 75 -9.49 -2.48 -4.76
N MET A 76 -8.39 -2.90 -4.12
CA MET A 76 -8.44 -3.74 -2.92
C MET A 76 -9.23 -3.04 -1.81
N ILE A 77 -8.97 -1.75 -1.54
CA ILE A 77 -9.66 -1.00 -0.48
C ILE A 77 -11.15 -0.79 -0.80
N MET A 78 -11.49 -0.52 -2.06
CA MET A 78 -12.89 -0.47 -2.51
C MET A 78 -13.62 -1.78 -2.21
N MET A 79 -13.02 -2.91 -2.60
CA MET A 79 -13.61 -4.24 -2.39
C MET A 79 -13.61 -4.65 -0.91
N PHE A 80 -12.60 -4.24 -0.14
CA PHE A 80 -12.56 -4.43 1.31
C PHE A 80 -13.75 -3.72 1.98
N LEU A 81 -13.99 -2.44 1.67
CA LEU A 81 -15.09 -1.67 2.21
C LEU A 81 -16.46 -2.21 1.75
N PHE A 82 -16.57 -2.66 0.50
CA PHE A 82 -17.76 -3.34 0.00
C PHE A 82 -17.99 -4.70 0.70
N GLY A 83 -16.92 -5.44 0.98
CA GLY A 83 -16.93 -6.66 1.78
C GLY A 83 -17.43 -6.40 3.19
N LEU A 84 -16.92 -5.38 3.88
CA LEU A 84 -17.41 -4.98 5.20
C LEU A 84 -18.89 -4.60 5.18
N PHE A 85 -19.32 -3.83 4.18
CA PHE A 85 -20.71 -3.47 4.01
C PHE A 85 -21.61 -4.71 3.84
N THR A 86 -21.21 -5.65 2.99
CA THR A 86 -22.00 -6.87 2.73
C THR A 86 -21.99 -7.85 3.91
N ILE A 87 -20.89 -7.94 4.67
CA ILE A 87 -20.83 -8.66 5.95
C ILE A 87 -21.84 -8.07 6.93
N VAL A 88 -21.87 -6.74 7.10
CA VAL A 88 -22.83 -6.07 7.98
C VAL A 88 -24.27 -6.36 7.53
N GLN A 89 -24.56 -6.28 6.23
CA GLN A 89 -25.88 -6.60 5.67
C GLN A 89 -26.30 -8.07 5.89
N TYR A 90 -25.35 -9.00 5.86
CA TYR A 90 -25.61 -10.40 6.19
C TYR A 90 -25.98 -10.57 7.66
N TYR A 91 -25.27 -9.94 8.60
CA TYR A 91 -25.60 -10.05 10.02
C TYR A 91 -26.88 -9.29 10.40
N ASP A 92 -27.25 -8.25 9.66
CA ASP A 92 -28.52 -7.52 9.85
C ASP A 92 -29.73 -8.35 9.40
N GLN A 93 -29.67 -8.99 8.22
CA GLN A 93 -30.74 -9.88 7.76
C GLN A 93 -30.11 -11.15 7.14
N PRO A 94 -29.93 -12.20 7.95
CA PRO A 94 -29.21 -13.39 7.54
C PRO A 94 -29.93 -14.17 6.44
N SER A 95 -29.23 -14.43 5.34
CA SER A 95 -29.67 -15.36 4.30
C SER A 95 -28.47 -15.99 3.60
N MET A 96 -28.68 -17.16 2.99
CA MET A 96 -27.61 -17.85 2.24
C MET A 96 -27.07 -17.01 1.08
N ILE A 97 -27.94 -16.30 0.36
CA ILE A 97 -27.55 -15.42 -0.74
C ILE A 97 -26.63 -14.30 -0.22
N ARG A 98 -26.97 -13.66 0.90
CA ARG A 98 -26.15 -12.59 1.47
C ARG A 98 -24.81 -13.10 2.01
N LEU A 99 -24.79 -14.30 2.57
CA LEU A 99 -23.55 -14.95 3.00
C LEU A 99 -22.60 -15.16 1.83
N VAL A 100 -23.10 -15.73 0.72
CA VAL A 100 -22.31 -15.96 -0.49
C VAL A 100 -21.85 -14.65 -1.10
N ILE A 101 -22.70 -13.62 -1.17
CA ILE A 101 -22.30 -12.28 -1.65
C ILE A 101 -21.17 -11.71 -0.77
N ALA A 102 -21.33 -11.73 0.56
CA ALA A 102 -20.32 -11.23 1.48
C ALA A 102 -18.99 -11.99 1.33
N ALA A 103 -19.04 -13.31 1.20
CA ALA A 103 -17.86 -14.15 1.01
C ALA A 103 -17.18 -13.90 -0.34
N SER A 104 -17.93 -13.79 -1.43
CA SER A 104 -17.40 -13.56 -2.78
C SER A 104 -16.76 -12.18 -2.93
N ILE A 105 -17.41 -11.12 -2.43
CA ILE A 105 -16.85 -9.76 -2.47
C ILE A 105 -15.58 -9.68 -1.60
N SER A 106 -15.62 -10.26 -0.40
CA SER A 106 -14.45 -10.36 0.47
C SER A 106 -13.32 -11.16 -0.17
N GLY A 107 -13.64 -12.28 -0.83
CA GLY A 107 -12.67 -13.11 -1.54
C GLY A 107 -12.04 -12.38 -2.73
N PHE A 108 -12.81 -11.56 -3.45
CA PHE A 108 -12.27 -10.73 -4.52
C PHE A 108 -11.30 -9.66 -3.98
N ALA A 109 -11.61 -9.04 -2.84
CA ALA A 109 -10.68 -8.10 -2.18
C ALA A 109 -9.33 -8.76 -1.84
N ILE A 110 -9.37 -9.98 -1.29
CA ILE A 110 -8.19 -10.75 -0.89
C ILE A 110 -7.42 -11.24 -2.12
N LEU A 111 -8.11 -11.66 -3.18
CA LEU A 111 -7.50 -12.08 -4.44
C LEU A 111 -6.69 -10.94 -5.08
N ILE A 112 -7.24 -9.71 -5.09
CA ILE A 112 -6.53 -8.53 -5.59
C ILE A 112 -5.22 -8.35 -4.81
N LYS A 113 -5.29 -8.39 -3.48
CA LYS A 113 -4.11 -8.33 -2.62
C LYS A 113 -4.45 -8.85 -1.20
N PRO A 114 -3.71 -9.82 -0.65
CA PRO A 114 -4.12 -10.54 0.57
C PRO A 114 -3.95 -9.74 1.87
N LEU A 115 -3.63 -8.44 1.81
CA LEU A 115 -3.34 -7.62 2.99
C LEU A 115 -4.57 -7.43 3.90
N VAL A 116 -5.78 -7.46 3.33
CA VAL A 116 -7.06 -7.27 4.05
C VAL A 116 -7.67 -8.58 4.58
N LEU A 117 -7.00 -9.72 4.34
CA LEU A 117 -7.46 -11.06 4.72
C LEU A 117 -7.87 -11.15 6.20
N PHE A 118 -6.94 -10.81 7.09
CA PHE A 118 -7.17 -10.96 8.52
C PHE A 118 -8.20 -9.99 9.06
N ALA A 119 -8.31 -8.78 8.49
CA ALA A 119 -9.35 -7.83 8.87
C ALA A 119 -10.75 -8.31 8.48
N LEU A 120 -10.93 -8.86 7.28
CA LEU A 120 -12.22 -9.41 6.82
C LEU A 120 -12.63 -10.65 7.62
N LEU A 121 -11.71 -11.60 7.80
CA LEU A 121 -11.97 -12.79 8.63
C LEU A 121 -12.23 -12.40 10.09
N GLY A 122 -11.43 -11.49 10.65
CA GLY A 122 -11.61 -10.98 12.01
C GLY A 122 -12.96 -10.32 12.21
N ALA A 123 -13.40 -9.48 11.26
CA ALA A 123 -14.72 -8.86 11.26
C ALA A 123 -15.84 -9.91 11.27
N PHE A 124 -15.78 -10.89 10.36
CA PHE A 124 -16.80 -11.94 10.25
C PHE A 124 -16.83 -12.82 11.52
N VAL A 125 -15.68 -13.30 11.98
CA VAL A 125 -15.55 -14.14 13.17
C VAL A 125 -16.02 -13.42 14.43
N SER A 126 -15.64 -12.16 14.62
CA SER A 126 -16.05 -11.37 15.79
C SER A 126 -17.57 -11.14 15.83
N LEU A 127 -18.18 -10.91 14.67
CA LEU A 127 -19.64 -10.82 14.54
C LEU A 127 -20.33 -12.17 14.77
N ALA A 128 -19.73 -13.29 14.33
CA ALA A 128 -20.21 -14.64 14.62
C ALA A 128 -20.19 -14.93 16.14
N ILE A 129 -19.08 -14.59 16.82
CA ILE A 129 -18.95 -14.71 18.28
C ILE A 129 -20.05 -13.92 18.97
N TYR A 130 -20.22 -12.64 18.58
CA TYR A 130 -21.22 -11.75 19.16
C TYR A 130 -22.64 -12.32 19.01
N ARG A 131 -23.00 -12.76 17.81
CA ARG A 131 -24.35 -13.27 17.53
C ARG A 131 -24.67 -14.55 18.29
N LYS A 132 -23.68 -15.41 18.52
CA LYS A 132 -23.85 -16.71 19.20
C LYS A 132 -23.62 -16.65 20.71
N GLY A 133 -23.04 -15.56 21.21
CA GLY A 133 -22.70 -15.36 22.62
C GLY A 133 -21.59 -16.27 23.15
N SER A 134 -20.88 -17.01 22.28
CA SER A 134 -19.81 -17.93 22.69
C SER A 134 -18.79 -18.14 21.59
N GLN A 135 -17.51 -18.14 21.96
CA GLN A 135 -16.39 -18.45 21.06
C GLN A 135 -16.38 -19.93 20.64
N ASN A 136 -16.87 -20.83 21.51
CA ASN A 136 -16.86 -22.28 21.27
C ASN A 136 -17.85 -22.72 20.17
N ARG A 137 -18.80 -21.86 19.81
CA ARG A 137 -19.83 -22.15 18.80
C ARG A 137 -19.56 -21.47 17.46
N VAL A 138 -18.40 -20.85 17.31
CA VAL A 138 -18.08 -20.00 16.15
C VAL A 138 -17.91 -20.82 14.89
N ILE A 139 -17.24 -21.97 14.99
CA ILE A 139 -17.05 -22.89 13.87
C ILE A 139 -18.39 -23.56 13.56
N ASP A 140 -19.03 -23.10 12.49
CA ASP A 140 -20.26 -23.64 11.94
C ASP A 140 -20.25 -23.62 10.42
N GLY A 141 -21.34 -24.12 9.81
CA GLY A 141 -21.49 -24.11 8.36
C GLY A 141 -21.40 -22.71 7.74
N GLN A 142 -21.82 -21.65 8.44
CA GLN A 142 -21.78 -20.29 7.91
C GLN A 142 -20.35 -19.76 7.83
N LEU A 143 -19.55 -19.95 8.88
CA LEU A 143 -18.13 -19.60 8.87
C LEU A 143 -17.35 -20.45 7.87
N LEU A 144 -17.65 -21.75 7.76
CA LEU A 144 -17.01 -22.62 6.79
C LEU A 144 -17.30 -22.16 5.35
N ILE A 145 -18.56 -21.88 5.03
CA ILE A 145 -18.95 -21.37 3.70
C ILE A 145 -18.27 -20.03 3.42
N PHE A 146 -18.30 -19.10 4.38
CA PHE A 146 -17.63 -17.81 4.22
C PHE A 146 -16.14 -18.00 3.94
N THR A 147 -15.46 -18.79 4.77
CA THR A 147 -14.00 -19.01 4.67
C THR A 147 -13.63 -19.71 3.37
N VAL A 148 -14.35 -20.77 2.98
CA VAL A 148 -14.06 -21.51 1.75
C VAL A 148 -14.28 -20.62 0.52
N VAL A 149 -15.44 -19.97 0.40
CA VAL A 149 -15.75 -19.11 -0.76
C VAL A 149 -14.79 -17.92 -0.84
N CYS A 150 -14.43 -17.35 0.32
CA CYS A 150 -13.55 -16.18 0.41
C CYS A 150 -12.09 -16.54 0.08
N LEU A 151 -11.58 -17.68 0.54
CA LEU A 151 -10.17 -18.03 0.38
C LEU A 151 -9.87 -18.82 -0.90
N LEU A 152 -10.82 -19.62 -1.40
CA LEU A 152 -10.59 -20.54 -2.52
C LEU A 152 -9.97 -19.86 -3.75
N PRO A 153 -10.48 -18.72 -4.26
CA PRO A 153 -9.88 -18.07 -5.43
C PRO A 153 -8.43 -17.63 -5.19
N THR A 154 -8.16 -17.09 -3.99
CA THR A 154 -6.83 -16.63 -3.59
C THR A 154 -5.86 -17.79 -3.46
N VAL A 155 -6.27 -18.87 -2.79
CA VAL A 155 -5.44 -20.07 -2.63
C VAL A 155 -5.10 -20.70 -3.97
N LEU A 156 -6.08 -20.78 -4.89
CA LEU A 156 -5.84 -21.31 -6.24
C LEU A 156 -4.85 -20.43 -7.01
N TYR A 157 -5.04 -19.11 -7.02
CA TYR A 157 -4.19 -18.19 -7.78
C TYR A 157 -2.77 -18.11 -7.22
N TYR A 158 -2.63 -17.81 -5.92
CA TYR A 158 -1.31 -17.67 -5.29
C TYR A 158 -0.62 -19.03 -5.15
N GLY A 159 -1.37 -20.11 -4.87
CA GLY A 159 -0.82 -21.46 -4.83
C GLY A 159 -0.27 -21.90 -6.19
N TYR A 160 -0.99 -21.65 -7.28
CA TYR A 160 -0.50 -21.89 -8.63
C TYR A 160 0.77 -21.05 -8.94
N GLY A 161 0.76 -19.77 -8.56
CA GLY A 161 1.91 -18.88 -8.71
C GLY A 161 3.16 -19.31 -7.94
N MET A 162 2.98 -19.87 -6.73
CA MET A 162 4.09 -20.28 -5.86
C MET A 162 4.63 -21.68 -6.18
N PHE A 163 3.75 -22.65 -6.46
CA PHE A 163 4.12 -24.07 -6.53
C PHE A 163 4.22 -24.61 -7.96
N ILE A 164 3.65 -23.93 -8.96
CA ILE A 164 3.63 -24.41 -10.35
C ILE A 164 4.48 -23.54 -11.27
N THR A 165 4.37 -22.21 -11.16
CA THR A 165 5.10 -21.29 -12.05
C THR A 165 6.35 -20.66 -11.42
N ASP A 166 6.60 -20.89 -10.12
CA ASP A 166 7.62 -20.24 -9.28
C ASP A 166 7.62 -18.69 -9.29
N SER A 167 6.71 -18.04 -10.03
CA SER A 167 6.66 -16.59 -10.27
C SER A 167 6.40 -15.75 -9.02
N LEU A 168 5.72 -16.32 -8.01
CA LEU A 168 5.38 -15.64 -6.75
C LEU A 168 6.20 -16.11 -5.55
N LYS A 169 7.13 -17.04 -5.76
CA LYS A 169 7.85 -17.72 -4.68
C LYS A 169 8.76 -16.78 -3.89
N SER A 170 9.53 -15.94 -4.58
CA SER A 170 10.39 -14.93 -3.95
C SER A 170 9.60 -13.90 -3.14
N GLN A 171 8.44 -13.48 -3.66
CA GLN A 171 7.55 -12.53 -2.98
C GLN A 171 6.94 -13.13 -1.70
N ALA A 172 6.58 -14.41 -1.72
CA ALA A 172 6.05 -15.11 -0.56
C ALA A 172 7.11 -15.35 0.53
N GLN A 173 8.30 -15.84 0.13
CA GLN A 173 9.41 -16.13 1.06
C GLN A 173 9.92 -14.87 1.76
N GLY A 174 9.91 -13.73 1.06
CA GLY A 174 10.32 -12.44 1.64
C GLY A 174 9.32 -11.84 2.62
N SER A 175 8.11 -12.40 2.77
CA SER A 175 7.02 -11.72 3.51
C SER A 175 6.94 -12.07 5.00
N PHE A 176 7.29 -13.30 5.40
CA PHE A 176 7.21 -13.78 6.79
C PHE A 176 8.58 -14.21 7.32
N LEU A 177 9.10 -13.43 8.27
CA LEU A 177 10.36 -13.63 8.96
C LEU A 177 10.07 -13.61 10.48
N PRO A 178 9.68 -14.75 11.08
CA PRO A 178 9.18 -14.81 12.47
C PRO A 178 10.20 -14.32 13.50
N GLN A 179 11.50 -14.48 13.23
CA GLN A 179 12.58 -13.99 14.08
C GLN A 179 12.51 -12.48 14.33
N LEU A 180 11.91 -11.70 13.42
CA LEU A 180 11.73 -10.26 13.60
C LEU A 180 10.80 -9.92 14.76
N LEU A 181 9.85 -10.79 15.12
CA LEU A 181 8.93 -10.57 16.24
C LEU A 181 9.66 -10.46 17.59
N LEU A 182 10.85 -11.05 17.69
CA LEU A 182 11.71 -10.98 18.87
C LEU A 182 12.56 -9.70 18.92
N SER A 183 12.60 -8.93 17.84
CA SER A 183 13.41 -7.71 17.74
C SER A 183 12.64 -6.46 18.19
N GLN A 184 13.26 -5.61 19.00
CA GLN A 184 12.67 -4.32 19.39
C GLN A 184 12.46 -3.39 18.19
N GLU A 185 13.37 -3.46 17.20
CA GLU A 185 13.31 -2.65 15.98
C GLU A 185 12.04 -2.92 15.18
N TYR A 186 11.62 -4.18 15.06
CA TYR A 186 10.38 -4.52 14.36
C TYR A 186 9.16 -3.80 14.96
N TRP A 187 8.99 -3.86 16.28
CA TRP A 187 7.85 -3.22 16.95
C TRP A 187 7.90 -1.69 16.85
N LYS A 188 9.11 -1.10 16.95
CA LYS A 188 9.33 0.32 16.75
C LYS A 188 8.97 0.73 15.31
N ASP A 189 9.52 0.07 14.31
CA ASP A 189 9.31 0.41 12.90
C ASP A 189 7.86 0.18 12.48
N TRP A 190 7.24 -0.92 12.88
CA TRP A 190 5.83 -1.18 12.62
C TRP A 190 4.95 -0.09 13.25
N SER A 191 5.16 0.26 14.51
CA SER A 191 4.36 1.30 15.17
C SER A 191 4.54 2.68 14.55
N LEU A 192 5.78 3.06 14.20
CA LEU A 192 6.09 4.32 13.51
C LEU A 192 5.48 4.37 12.11
N THR A 193 5.60 3.31 11.33
CA THR A 193 5.05 3.23 9.97
C THR A 193 3.52 3.22 10.00
N ALA A 194 2.91 2.44 10.90
CA ALA A 194 1.46 2.44 11.09
C ALA A 194 0.94 3.82 11.49
N ALA A 195 1.55 4.46 12.48
CA ALA A 195 1.16 5.79 12.93
C ALA A 195 1.46 6.89 11.90
N GLY A 196 2.52 6.75 11.10
CA GLY A 196 2.81 7.62 9.97
C GLY A 196 1.76 7.50 8.85
N THR A 197 1.19 6.30 8.66
CA THR A 197 0.13 6.05 7.66
C THR A 197 -1.20 6.71 8.04
N VAL A 198 -1.65 6.57 9.29
CA VAL A 198 -2.96 7.09 9.72
C VAL A 198 -2.89 8.46 10.41
N GLY A 199 -1.70 8.87 10.83
CA GLY A 199 -1.49 10.01 11.72
C GLY A 199 -1.68 9.65 13.19
N TYR A 200 -0.69 9.99 14.02
CA TYR A 200 -0.68 9.67 15.47
C TYR A 200 -1.96 10.09 16.21
N LYS A 201 -2.48 11.29 15.91
CA LYS A 201 -3.70 11.81 16.55
C LYS A 201 -4.94 10.99 16.19
N ALA A 202 -5.08 10.61 14.93
CA ALA A 202 -6.21 9.80 14.47
C ALA A 202 -6.11 8.37 15.01
N LEU A 203 -4.89 7.81 15.08
CA LEU A 203 -4.66 6.50 15.68
C LEU A 203 -5.12 6.46 17.15
N LEU A 204 -4.66 7.42 17.96
CA LEU A 204 -5.07 7.54 19.36
C LEU A 204 -6.58 7.75 19.50
N ALA A 205 -7.17 8.60 18.67
CA ALA A 205 -8.61 8.82 18.65
C ALA A 205 -9.38 7.54 18.27
N GLY A 206 -8.88 6.73 17.33
CA GLY A 206 -9.46 5.43 17.00
C GLY A 206 -9.41 4.45 18.18
N LEU A 207 -8.29 4.37 18.90
CA LEU A 207 -8.14 3.52 20.08
C LEU A 207 -9.07 3.95 21.22
N VAL A 208 -9.24 5.25 21.45
CA VAL A 208 -10.16 5.81 22.45
C VAL A 208 -11.63 5.68 22.02
N GLY A 209 -11.92 5.80 20.72
CA GLY A 209 -13.27 5.69 20.18
C GLY A 209 -13.84 4.28 20.23
N LEU A 210 -12.98 3.24 20.14
CA LEU A 210 -13.39 1.84 20.22
C LEU A 210 -14.23 1.50 21.47
N PRO A 211 -13.80 1.80 22.72
CA PRO A 211 -14.61 1.55 23.91
C PRO A 211 -15.86 2.45 24.02
N MET A 212 -15.91 3.59 23.31
CA MET A 212 -17.07 4.49 23.30
C MET A 212 -18.23 3.98 22.44
N LEU A 213 -17.99 3.02 21.55
CA LEU A 213 -19.04 2.40 20.75
C LEU A 213 -20.06 1.69 21.62
N ARG A 214 -21.33 1.72 21.20
CA ARG A 214 -22.40 0.94 21.83
C ARG A 214 -22.00 -0.53 21.88
N LYS A 215 -22.24 -1.18 23.04
CA LYS A 215 -22.10 -2.63 23.16
C LYS A 215 -22.99 -3.29 22.09
N GLY A 216 -22.47 -4.33 21.45
CA GLY A 216 -23.18 -5.06 20.41
C GLY A 216 -22.40 -5.16 19.11
N MET A 217 -23.13 -5.23 18.00
CA MET A 217 -22.60 -5.35 16.64
C MET A 217 -21.51 -4.30 16.31
N PRO A 218 -21.68 -2.98 16.59
CA PRO A 218 -20.67 -1.97 16.29
C PRO A 218 -19.30 -2.27 16.91
N ARG A 219 -19.30 -2.59 18.21
CA ARG A 219 -18.07 -2.87 18.96
C ARG A 219 -17.46 -4.21 18.54
N ALA A 220 -18.28 -5.24 18.31
CA ALA A 220 -17.82 -6.54 17.85
C ALA A 220 -17.13 -6.44 16.48
N LEU A 221 -17.74 -5.74 15.51
CA LEU A 221 -17.14 -5.51 14.19
C LEU A 221 -15.75 -4.88 14.33
N LEU A 222 -15.63 -3.80 15.11
CA LEU A 222 -14.36 -3.08 15.22
C LEU A 222 -13.31 -3.83 16.03
N ILE A 223 -13.68 -4.59 17.05
CA ILE A 223 -12.77 -5.54 17.71
C ILE A 223 -12.23 -6.54 16.68
N GLY A 224 -13.10 -7.09 15.82
CA GLY A 224 -12.69 -8.03 14.78
C GLY A 224 -11.70 -7.43 13.78
N LEU A 225 -11.97 -6.20 13.35
CA LEU A 225 -11.09 -5.44 12.47
C LEU A 225 -9.73 -5.14 13.09
N TRP A 226 -9.70 -4.63 14.33
CA TRP A 226 -8.45 -4.34 15.06
C TRP A 226 -7.63 -5.61 15.31
N SER A 227 -8.28 -6.68 15.80
CA SER A 227 -7.62 -7.98 15.99
C SER A 227 -7.07 -8.52 14.68
N GLY A 228 -7.83 -8.41 13.58
CA GLY A 228 -7.38 -8.79 12.25
C GLY A 228 -6.14 -8.01 11.80
N TYR A 229 -6.11 -6.70 12.03
CA TYR A 229 -4.93 -5.88 11.72
C TYR A 229 -3.70 -6.25 12.57
N ILE A 230 -3.89 -6.59 13.85
CA ILE A 230 -2.80 -7.06 14.71
C ILE A 230 -2.26 -8.39 14.18
N ILE A 231 -3.13 -9.36 13.87
CA ILE A 231 -2.73 -10.66 13.30
C ILE A 231 -2.00 -10.46 11.95
N PHE A 232 -2.48 -9.55 11.11
CA PHE A 232 -1.79 -9.16 9.89
C PHE A 232 -0.34 -8.73 10.16
N GLY A 233 -0.11 -7.90 11.19
CA GLY A 233 1.23 -7.50 11.59
C GLY A 233 2.11 -8.69 11.98
N LEU A 234 1.56 -9.59 12.80
CA LEU A 234 2.25 -10.79 13.28
C LEU A 234 2.63 -11.78 12.17
N VAL A 235 1.86 -11.83 11.07
CA VAL A 235 2.08 -12.75 9.95
C VAL A 235 2.92 -12.14 8.83
N PHE A 236 2.81 -10.84 8.56
CA PHE A 236 3.55 -10.19 7.47
C PHE A 236 4.71 -9.35 8.03
N THR A 237 5.72 -9.98 8.60
CA THR A 237 6.70 -9.26 9.44
C THR A 237 7.74 -8.43 8.70
N ASN A 238 8.03 -8.69 7.43
CA ASN A 238 9.13 -8.00 6.73
C ASN A 238 8.72 -6.62 6.18
N HIS A 239 7.84 -6.60 5.18
CA HIS A 239 7.55 -5.39 4.41
C HIS A 239 6.77 -4.32 5.19
N ILE A 240 5.95 -4.72 6.16
CA ILE A 240 5.12 -3.77 6.94
C ILE A 240 5.95 -2.78 7.77
N ARG A 241 7.22 -3.09 8.05
CA ARG A 241 8.10 -2.21 8.84
C ARG A 241 8.37 -0.88 8.15
N PHE A 242 8.45 -0.89 6.81
CA PHE A 242 8.94 0.26 6.03
C PHE A 242 7.97 0.71 4.94
N VAL A 243 6.97 -0.12 4.61
CA VAL A 243 6.07 0.12 3.48
C VAL A 243 4.71 0.61 3.97
N ASN A 244 4.53 1.93 3.97
CA ASN A 244 3.33 2.59 4.48
C ASN A 244 2.01 2.13 3.84
N TYR A 245 1.98 1.86 2.52
CA TYR A 245 0.77 1.46 1.81
C TYR A 245 0.30 0.04 2.14
N TYR A 246 1.11 -0.77 2.84
CA TYR A 246 0.63 -2.05 3.37
C TYR A 246 -0.36 -1.85 4.53
N HIS A 247 -0.39 -0.65 5.12
CA HIS A 247 -1.27 -0.27 6.23
C HIS A 247 -2.54 0.45 5.78
N LEU A 248 -2.89 0.47 4.48
CA LEU A 248 -4.10 1.17 4.01
C LEU A 248 -5.40 0.65 4.68
N GLN A 249 -5.45 -0.63 5.07
CA GLN A 249 -6.57 -1.16 5.85
C GLN A 249 -6.71 -0.46 7.21
N LEU A 250 -5.60 -0.02 7.83
CA LEU A 250 -5.63 0.71 9.09
C LEU A 250 -6.31 2.07 8.95
N ILE A 251 -6.21 2.73 7.78
CA ILE A 251 -6.96 3.97 7.51
C ILE A 251 -8.46 3.71 7.67
N VAL A 252 -8.97 2.62 7.10
CA VAL A 252 -10.40 2.24 7.22
C VAL A 252 -10.77 1.94 8.67
N ILE A 253 -9.95 1.17 9.38
CA ILE A 253 -10.21 0.76 10.76
C ILE A 253 -10.24 1.98 11.68
N VAL A 254 -9.27 2.88 11.54
CA VAL A 254 -9.20 4.15 12.28
C VAL A 254 -10.36 5.07 11.93
N ALA A 255 -10.71 5.19 10.64
CA ALA A 255 -11.84 5.98 10.18
C ALA A 255 -13.14 5.56 10.88
N LEU A 256 -13.42 4.26 10.90
CA LEU A 256 -14.61 3.70 11.56
C LEU A 256 -14.53 3.83 13.10
N SER A 257 -13.34 3.70 13.69
CA SER A 257 -13.15 3.79 15.15
C SER A 257 -13.23 5.23 15.67
N PHE A 258 -12.95 6.23 14.84
CA PHE A 258 -13.05 7.64 15.18
C PHE A 258 -14.50 8.16 15.25
N ALA A 259 -15.44 7.48 14.58
CA ALA A 259 -16.83 7.90 14.45
C ALA A 259 -17.53 8.30 15.78
N PRO A 260 -17.38 7.59 16.92
CA PRO A 260 -18.04 7.96 18.17
C PRO A 260 -17.54 9.28 18.76
N ILE A 261 -16.25 9.59 18.60
CA ILE A 261 -15.66 10.86 19.06
C ILE A 261 -16.24 12.00 18.24
N ALA A 262 -16.30 11.83 16.92
CA ALA A 262 -16.94 12.81 16.04
C ALA A 262 -18.41 13.04 16.42
N ALA A 263 -19.16 11.96 16.70
CA ALA A 263 -20.55 12.06 17.15
C ALA A 263 -20.69 12.89 18.44
N LEU A 264 -19.80 12.68 19.41
CA LEU A 264 -19.80 13.43 20.67
C LEU A 264 -19.55 14.92 20.45
N VAL A 265 -18.52 15.26 19.66
CA VAL A 265 -18.19 16.65 19.34
C VAL A 265 -19.37 17.35 18.64
N MET A 266 -19.98 16.67 17.67
CA MET A 266 -21.12 17.21 16.93
C MET A 266 -22.34 17.45 17.83
N ASN A 267 -22.66 16.49 18.70
CA ASN A 267 -23.80 16.63 19.61
C ASN A 267 -23.60 17.79 20.58
N ASN A 268 -22.38 17.97 21.08
CA ASN A 268 -22.04 19.10 21.95
C ASN A 268 -22.12 20.43 21.20
N LEU A 269 -21.63 20.50 19.95
CA LEU A 269 -21.74 21.71 19.13
C LEU A 269 -23.19 22.06 18.82
N LYS A 270 -24.01 21.07 18.43
CA LYS A 270 -25.45 21.26 18.20
C LYS A 270 -26.19 21.80 19.43
N GLN A 271 -25.79 21.39 20.63
CA GLN A 271 -26.38 21.87 21.89
C GLN A 271 -25.87 23.25 22.31
N ALA A 272 -24.60 23.56 22.05
CA ALA A 272 -23.96 24.79 22.49
C ALA A 272 -24.15 25.98 21.53
N THR A 273 -24.58 25.73 20.29
CA THR A 273 -24.67 26.77 19.23
C THR A 273 -26.07 26.82 18.63
N ASN A 274 -26.35 27.89 17.89
CA ASN A 274 -27.65 28.06 17.24
C ASN A 274 -27.88 26.98 16.16
N PRO A 275 -29.08 26.39 16.08
CA PRO A 275 -29.43 25.40 15.05
C PRO A 275 -29.20 25.84 13.60
N TRP A 276 -29.19 27.15 13.30
CA TRP A 276 -28.96 27.65 11.94
C TRP A 276 -27.50 27.57 11.48
N TYR A 277 -26.54 27.57 12.40
CA TYR A 277 -25.11 27.70 12.06
C TYR A 277 -24.15 26.82 12.88
N TRP A 278 -24.65 25.84 13.63
CA TRP A 278 -23.82 24.85 14.34
C TRP A 278 -22.82 24.10 13.42
N TRP A 279 -23.12 24.04 12.13
CA TRP A 279 -22.30 23.37 11.12
C TRP A 279 -21.13 24.22 10.63
N LEU A 280 -21.13 25.55 10.84
CA LEU A 280 -20.05 26.44 10.35
C LEU A 280 -18.68 26.09 10.94
N PRO A 281 -18.52 25.86 12.27
CA PRO A 281 -17.23 25.44 12.82
C PRO A 281 -16.76 24.09 12.27
N VAL A 282 -17.70 23.17 12.03
CA VAL A 282 -17.41 21.85 11.44
C VAL A 282 -16.92 21.99 10.00
N ALA A 283 -17.63 22.76 9.18
CA ALA A 283 -17.25 23.03 7.79
C ALA A 283 -15.90 23.77 7.72
N GLY A 284 -15.67 24.75 8.60
CA GLY A 284 -14.39 25.44 8.73
C GLY A 284 -13.25 24.49 9.09
N ALA A 285 -13.47 23.58 10.05
CA ALA A 285 -12.49 22.57 10.42
C ALA A 285 -12.19 21.60 9.26
N PHE A 286 -13.21 21.19 8.49
CA PHE A 286 -13.00 20.38 7.29
C PHE A 286 -12.23 21.12 6.20
N LEU A 287 -12.55 22.39 5.96
CA LEU A 287 -11.83 23.21 4.99
C LEU A 287 -10.35 23.35 5.40
N LEU A 288 -10.07 23.62 6.68
CA LEU A 288 -8.71 23.68 7.19
C LEU A 288 -7.99 22.33 7.04
N ALA A 289 -8.64 21.22 7.44
CA ALA A 289 -8.07 19.88 7.29
C ALA A 289 -7.77 19.55 5.81
N PHE A 290 -8.65 19.95 4.89
CA PHE A 290 -8.45 19.82 3.46
C PHE A 290 -7.25 20.64 2.97
N LEU A 291 -7.14 21.91 3.36
CA LEU A 291 -6.03 22.78 2.99
C LEU A 291 -4.69 22.26 3.54
N PHE A 292 -4.66 21.79 4.80
CA PHE A 292 -3.48 21.15 5.37
C PHE A 292 -3.11 19.85 4.65
N SER A 293 -4.09 19.04 4.29
CA SER A 293 -3.87 17.82 3.50
C SER A 293 -3.28 18.14 2.13
N ILE A 294 -3.79 19.16 1.42
CA ILE A 294 -3.20 19.62 0.15
C ILE A 294 -1.74 20.02 0.33
N ARG A 295 -1.44 20.82 1.37
CA ARG A 295 -0.08 21.26 1.65
C ARG A 295 0.86 20.07 1.90
N GLU A 296 0.45 19.13 2.75
CA GLU A 296 1.22 17.94 3.11
C GLU A 296 1.46 17.02 1.90
N VAL A 297 0.41 16.77 1.11
CA VAL A 297 0.50 15.99 -0.13
C VAL A 297 1.45 16.67 -1.12
N ARG A 298 1.35 17.99 -1.26
CA ARG A 298 2.23 18.75 -2.16
C ARG A 298 3.68 18.73 -1.69
N SER A 299 3.95 18.85 -0.38
CA SER A 299 5.32 18.75 0.13
C SER A 299 5.92 17.37 -0.09
N GLN A 300 5.15 16.30 0.14
CA GLN A 300 5.61 14.92 -0.11
C GLN A 300 5.85 14.67 -1.60
N GLN A 301 4.96 15.14 -2.49
CA GLN A 301 5.16 15.04 -3.93
C GLN A 301 6.42 15.78 -4.38
N LEU A 302 6.62 17.02 -3.92
CA LEU A 302 7.82 17.80 -4.26
C LEU A 302 9.09 17.12 -3.74
N ALA A 303 9.07 16.49 -2.57
CA ALA A 303 10.20 15.73 -2.06
C ALA A 303 10.54 14.55 -2.97
N ILE A 304 9.55 13.79 -3.43
CA ILE A 304 9.74 12.67 -4.37
C ILE A 304 10.29 13.17 -5.71
N TYR A 305 9.68 14.21 -6.30
CA TYR A 305 10.13 14.75 -7.59
C TYR A 305 11.57 15.25 -7.57
N ARG A 306 12.07 15.73 -6.43
CA ARG A 306 13.49 16.13 -6.28
C ARG A 306 14.46 14.96 -6.30
N THR A 307 13.98 13.75 -6.05
CA THR A 307 14.82 12.53 -6.05
C THR A 307 14.79 11.77 -7.36
N LEU A 308 13.87 12.12 -8.27
CA LEU A 308 13.71 11.48 -9.57
C LEU A 308 14.54 12.20 -10.63
N GLU A 309 14.99 11.45 -11.63
CA GLU A 309 15.52 12.02 -12.86
C GLU A 309 14.44 12.90 -13.51
N ARG A 310 14.84 14.07 -14.02
CA ARG A 310 13.94 14.90 -14.83
C ARG A 310 13.62 14.16 -16.13
N VAL A 311 12.43 14.41 -16.67
CA VAL A 311 11.97 13.76 -17.90
C VAL A 311 12.91 14.09 -19.06
N GLU A 312 13.36 15.34 -19.14
CA GLU A 312 14.27 15.82 -20.16
C GLU A 312 15.63 15.12 -20.07
N THR A 313 16.15 14.93 -18.84
CA THR A 313 17.41 14.23 -18.58
C THR A 313 17.32 12.76 -18.98
N ALA A 314 16.22 12.08 -18.64
CA ALA A 314 16.00 10.70 -19.04
C ALA A 314 15.94 10.54 -20.57
N GLN A 315 15.25 11.45 -21.27
CA GLN A 315 15.18 11.50 -22.74
C GLN A 315 16.55 11.76 -23.37
N GLU A 316 17.34 12.65 -22.79
CA GLU A 316 18.70 12.95 -23.24
C GLU A 316 19.62 11.73 -23.09
N ILE A 317 19.61 11.09 -21.92
CA ILE A 317 20.36 9.84 -21.67
C ILE A 317 19.97 8.79 -22.71
N GLY A 318 18.67 8.61 -22.97
CA GLY A 318 18.13 7.73 -24.01
C GLY A 318 18.76 7.94 -25.38
N LYS A 319 18.84 9.19 -25.82
CA LYS A 319 19.46 9.56 -27.10
C LYS A 319 20.97 9.31 -27.10
N ILE A 320 21.66 9.62 -26.00
CA ILE A 320 23.13 9.43 -25.88
C ILE A 320 23.49 7.96 -26.00
N VAL A 321 22.76 7.07 -25.32
CA VAL A 321 23.03 5.62 -25.35
C VAL A 321 22.38 4.91 -26.54
N GLY A 322 21.76 5.67 -27.46
CA GLY A 322 21.10 5.13 -28.64
C GLY A 322 20.00 4.13 -28.31
N HIS A 323 19.25 4.35 -27.22
CA HIS A 323 18.17 3.47 -26.78
C HIS A 323 18.60 2.01 -26.55
N SER A 324 19.86 1.82 -26.11
CA SER A 324 20.42 0.48 -25.87
C SER A 324 19.56 -0.35 -24.90
N SER A 325 19.64 -1.67 -25.03
CA SER A 325 19.01 -2.64 -24.12
C SER A 325 19.99 -3.32 -23.16
N LYS A 326 21.28 -2.95 -23.23
CA LYS A 326 22.35 -3.55 -22.42
C LYS A 326 22.97 -2.52 -21.49
N ASN A 327 22.12 -1.83 -20.74
CA ASN A 327 22.56 -0.83 -19.79
C ASN A 327 22.63 -1.39 -18.37
N VAL A 328 23.52 -0.82 -17.57
CA VAL A 328 23.54 -0.98 -16.11
C VAL A 328 23.28 0.37 -15.47
N TYR A 329 22.29 0.44 -14.57
CA TYR A 329 21.92 1.70 -13.92
C TYR A 329 22.30 1.73 -12.45
N LEU A 330 22.82 2.87 -12.00
CA LEU A 330 22.71 3.30 -10.61
C LEU A 330 21.84 4.56 -10.58
N ALA A 331 20.52 4.32 -10.60
CA ALA A 331 19.50 5.34 -10.81
C ALA A 331 18.34 5.25 -9.82
N SER A 332 17.52 6.29 -9.79
CA SER A 332 16.34 6.37 -8.92
C SER A 332 15.33 5.30 -9.30
N HIS A 333 14.63 4.74 -8.29
CA HIS A 333 13.61 3.70 -8.49
C HIS A 333 14.05 2.57 -9.43
N TYR A 334 15.29 2.11 -9.28
CA TYR A 334 15.85 0.99 -10.06
C TYR A 334 15.98 1.26 -11.56
N GLY A 335 15.95 2.52 -11.99
CA GLY A 335 16.05 2.90 -13.41
C GLY A 335 14.71 3.01 -14.14
N MET A 336 13.58 2.72 -13.48
CA MET A 336 12.25 2.78 -14.11
C MET A 336 11.94 4.11 -14.83
N PRO A 337 12.29 5.30 -14.29
CA PRO A 337 12.09 6.56 -15.01
C PRO A 337 12.94 6.65 -16.29
N LEU A 338 14.18 6.14 -16.25
CA LEU A 338 15.07 6.10 -17.42
C LEU A 338 14.51 5.16 -18.48
N GLU A 339 14.03 3.98 -18.09
CA GLU A 339 13.46 3.03 -19.05
C GLU A 339 12.22 3.62 -19.75
N TYR A 340 11.33 4.25 -18.98
CA TYR A 340 10.09 4.80 -19.50
C TYR A 340 10.30 6.05 -20.36
N TYR A 341 11.02 7.05 -19.86
CA TYR A 341 11.18 8.34 -20.57
C TYR A 341 12.38 8.37 -21.52
N GLY A 342 13.43 7.59 -21.25
CA GLY A 342 14.61 7.45 -22.10
C GLY A 342 14.48 6.37 -23.16
N GLU A 343 13.40 5.58 -23.15
CA GLU A 343 13.15 4.49 -24.10
C GLU A 343 14.37 3.55 -24.23
N LEU A 344 14.90 3.12 -23.09
CA LEU A 344 16.07 2.24 -22.99
C LEU A 344 15.77 1.07 -22.04
N THR A 345 16.55 -0.01 -22.08
CA THR A 345 16.38 -1.15 -21.14
C THR A 345 17.71 -1.69 -20.63
N GLY A 346 17.67 -2.41 -19.52
CA GLY A 346 18.88 -2.80 -18.80
C GLY A 346 18.58 -3.37 -17.42
N THR A 347 19.57 -3.34 -16.54
CA THR A 347 19.43 -3.85 -15.17
C THR A 347 19.98 -2.85 -14.17
N TYR A 348 19.36 -2.80 -13.00
CA TYR A 348 19.88 -2.00 -11.90
C TYR A 348 21.10 -2.69 -11.28
N TRP A 349 22.12 -1.91 -10.94
CA TRP A 349 23.32 -2.42 -10.31
C TRP A 349 22.98 -3.11 -8.97
N PRO A 350 23.41 -4.37 -8.75
CA PRO A 350 23.08 -5.09 -7.52
C PRO A 350 23.51 -4.30 -6.29
N ARG A 351 22.56 -4.04 -5.37
CA ARG A 351 22.84 -3.26 -4.15
C ARG A 351 23.75 -4.06 -3.23
N ARG A 352 24.73 -3.38 -2.62
CA ARG A 352 25.26 -3.84 -1.34
C ARG A 352 24.14 -3.67 -0.31
N LEU A 353 23.53 -4.76 0.14
CA LEU A 353 22.52 -4.76 1.20
C LEU A 353 22.96 -3.92 2.43
N SER A 354 22.02 -3.24 3.08
CA SER A 354 22.29 -2.45 4.29
C SER A 354 22.34 -3.33 5.56
N ASP A 355 22.87 -2.83 6.67
CA ASP A 355 22.99 -3.55 7.96
C ASP A 355 21.71 -4.30 8.43
N PRO A 356 20.48 -3.76 8.29
CA PRO A 356 19.27 -4.49 8.68
C PRO A 356 18.98 -5.72 7.80
N GLN A 357 19.45 -5.72 6.55
CA GLN A 357 19.34 -6.86 5.62
C GLN A 357 20.46 -7.90 5.84
N ARG A 358 21.60 -7.49 6.44
CA ARG A 358 22.65 -8.41 6.92
C ARG A 358 22.13 -9.34 8.02
N ALA A 359 21.29 -8.82 8.92
CA ALA A 359 20.68 -9.60 10.00
C ALA A 359 19.66 -10.67 9.52
N LEU A 360 19.29 -10.65 8.24
CA LEU A 360 18.23 -11.49 7.67
C LEU A 360 18.75 -12.70 6.86
N GLY A 361 20.07 -12.94 6.82
CA GLY A 361 20.64 -14.12 6.15
C GLY A 361 20.50 -14.15 4.63
N LEU A 362 20.13 -13.03 3.99
CA LEU A 362 20.10 -12.87 2.52
C LEU A 362 21.50 -12.56 1.95
N ALA A 363 22.54 -12.96 2.66
CA ALA A 363 23.87 -12.38 2.62
C ALA A 363 24.87 -13.14 1.74
N ASP A 364 24.46 -13.68 0.60
CA ASP A 364 25.42 -14.35 -0.31
C ASP A 364 26.14 -13.38 -1.28
N GLU A 365 25.67 -12.13 -1.44
CA GLU A 365 26.33 -11.18 -2.37
C GLU A 365 27.37 -10.27 -1.70
N TYR A 366 27.62 -10.37 -0.39
CA TYR A 366 28.44 -9.41 0.34
C TYR A 366 29.96 -9.60 0.25
N GLY A 367 30.42 -10.61 -0.49
CA GLY A 367 31.83 -10.81 -0.84
C GLY A 367 32.12 -10.64 -2.34
N ALA A 368 31.09 -10.43 -3.16
CA ALA A 368 31.23 -10.43 -4.60
C ALA A 368 31.99 -9.18 -5.08
N SER A 369 33.12 -9.41 -5.75
CA SER A 369 33.84 -8.42 -6.53
C SER A 369 32.94 -7.77 -7.57
N VAL A 370 33.34 -6.59 -8.09
CA VAL A 370 32.59 -5.91 -9.17
C VAL A 370 32.46 -6.84 -10.38
N GLU A 371 33.48 -7.63 -10.66
CA GLU A 371 33.57 -8.61 -11.74
C GLU A 371 32.63 -9.81 -11.53
N GLU A 372 32.44 -10.27 -10.29
CA GLU A 372 31.46 -11.31 -9.98
C GLU A 372 30.03 -10.81 -10.15
N ARG A 373 29.75 -9.58 -9.71
CA ARG A 373 28.45 -8.95 -9.93
C ARG A 373 28.19 -8.65 -11.40
N LEU A 374 29.21 -8.30 -12.18
CA LEU A 374 29.07 -8.16 -13.64
C LEU A 374 28.77 -9.51 -14.31
N ARG A 375 29.44 -10.59 -13.88
CA ARG A 375 29.15 -11.93 -14.38
C ARG A 375 27.74 -12.40 -14.04
N SER A 376 27.21 -12.05 -12.86
CA SER A 376 25.85 -12.43 -12.46
C SER A 376 24.75 -11.72 -13.26
N LEU A 377 25.05 -10.61 -13.95
CA LEU A 377 24.08 -9.93 -14.83
C LEU A 377 23.68 -10.79 -16.04
N GLY A 378 24.53 -11.73 -16.45
CA GLY A 378 24.28 -12.58 -17.63
C GLY A 378 24.46 -11.88 -18.99
N PHE A 379 24.95 -10.63 -19.01
CA PHE A 379 25.31 -9.91 -20.22
C PHE A 379 26.48 -8.94 -19.97
N SER A 380 27.17 -8.54 -21.04
CA SER A 380 28.20 -7.49 -20.99
C SER A 380 27.55 -6.12 -21.22
N PRO A 381 27.64 -5.18 -20.27
CA PRO A 381 27.04 -3.85 -20.43
C PRO A 381 27.70 -3.05 -21.56
N GLU A 382 26.87 -2.38 -22.37
CA GLU A 382 27.33 -1.37 -23.33
C GLU A 382 27.55 -0.02 -22.64
N TYR A 383 26.72 0.27 -21.63
CA TYR A 383 26.79 1.51 -20.86
C TYR A 383 26.54 1.28 -19.37
N PHE A 384 27.24 2.06 -18.54
CA PHE A 384 26.88 2.29 -17.14
C PHE A 384 26.36 3.71 -16.97
N ILE A 385 25.13 3.83 -16.49
CA ILE A 385 24.45 5.12 -16.32
C ILE A 385 24.27 5.37 -14.83
N ILE A 386 24.89 6.43 -14.34
CA ILE A 386 24.82 6.83 -12.93
C ILE A 386 24.08 8.16 -12.85
N THR A 387 22.95 8.19 -12.17
CA THR A 387 22.21 9.42 -11.82
C THR A 387 22.15 9.64 -10.30
N GLN A 388 22.43 8.59 -9.53
CA GLN A 388 22.44 8.61 -8.07
C GLN A 388 23.87 8.69 -7.52
N PHE A 389 24.48 9.88 -7.58
CA PHE A 389 25.87 10.10 -7.15
C PHE A 389 26.11 9.82 -5.67
N ASP A 390 25.15 10.14 -4.79
CA ASP A 390 25.25 9.81 -3.36
C ASP A 390 25.33 8.29 -3.15
N GLN A 391 24.52 7.51 -3.88
CA GLN A 391 24.59 6.05 -3.79
C GLN A 391 25.93 5.52 -4.30
N LEU A 392 26.44 6.06 -5.41
CA LEU A 392 27.74 5.68 -5.95
C LEU A 392 28.84 5.91 -4.90
N ASN A 393 28.87 7.11 -4.31
CA ASN A 393 29.92 7.51 -3.38
C ASN A 393 29.82 6.80 -2.03
N ARG A 394 28.60 6.60 -1.51
CA ARG A 394 28.39 6.10 -0.15
C ARG A 394 28.34 4.58 -0.07
N TYR A 395 27.71 3.92 -1.04
CA TYR A 395 27.43 2.49 -0.99
C TYR A 395 28.18 1.67 -2.03
N HIS A 396 28.67 2.30 -3.10
CA HIS A 396 29.36 1.62 -4.20
C HIS A 396 30.74 2.23 -4.55
N PRO A 397 31.63 2.46 -3.57
CA PRO A 397 32.96 3.00 -3.85
C PRO A 397 33.81 2.07 -4.71
N ASP A 398 33.58 0.75 -4.60
CA ASP A 398 34.21 -0.28 -5.41
C ASP A 398 33.81 -0.20 -6.90
N LEU A 399 32.51 0.00 -7.18
CA LEU A 399 32.05 0.27 -8.54
C LEU A 399 32.67 1.56 -9.06
N LYS A 400 32.71 2.62 -8.25
CA LYS A 400 33.29 3.91 -8.66
C LYS A 400 34.75 3.75 -9.10
N GLU A 401 35.57 3.07 -8.31
CA GLU A 401 36.96 2.80 -8.64
C GLU A 401 37.09 1.96 -9.91
N TYR A 402 36.27 0.91 -10.04
CA TYR A 402 36.25 0.06 -11.23
C TYR A 402 35.90 0.84 -12.50
N LEU A 403 34.88 1.69 -12.46
CA LEU A 403 34.44 2.50 -13.60
C LEU A 403 35.53 3.46 -14.06
N VAL A 404 36.15 4.18 -13.12
CA VAL A 404 37.23 5.13 -13.41
C VAL A 404 38.46 4.44 -14.00
N LYS A 405 38.78 3.24 -13.53
CA LYS A 405 39.98 2.50 -13.96
C LYS A 405 39.80 1.79 -15.30
N ASN A 406 38.62 1.22 -15.56
CA ASN A 406 38.45 0.24 -16.64
C ASN A 406 37.48 0.68 -17.73
N CYS A 407 36.73 1.77 -17.56
CA CYS A 407 35.64 2.13 -18.47
C CYS A 407 35.83 3.57 -18.99
N PRO A 408 35.65 3.84 -20.29
CA PRO A 408 35.75 5.19 -20.82
C PRO A 408 34.55 6.03 -20.37
N LEU A 409 34.80 7.20 -19.80
CA LEU A 409 33.75 8.19 -19.53
C LEU A 409 33.33 8.84 -20.86
N LEU A 410 32.08 8.66 -21.26
CA LEU A 410 31.55 9.18 -22.53
C LEU A 410 30.98 10.58 -22.36
N THR A 411 30.18 10.77 -21.30
CA THR A 411 29.52 12.05 -21.00
C THR A 411 29.40 12.23 -19.49
N GLU A 412 29.58 13.48 -19.04
CA GLU A 412 29.41 13.93 -17.66
C GLU A 412 28.56 15.20 -17.63
N SER A 413 27.66 15.26 -16.65
CA SER A 413 26.89 16.44 -16.30
C SER A 413 26.65 16.49 -14.78
N ASP A 414 26.05 17.59 -14.30
CA ASP A 414 25.64 17.71 -12.90
C ASP A 414 24.53 16.70 -12.51
N GLU A 415 23.93 15.99 -13.47
CA GLU A 415 22.82 15.06 -13.22
C GLU A 415 23.11 13.61 -13.56
N TYR A 416 24.13 13.35 -14.38
CA TYR A 416 24.48 11.98 -14.75
C TYR A 416 25.95 11.79 -15.15
N LEU A 417 26.43 10.55 -15.01
CA LEU A 417 27.66 10.04 -15.58
C LEU A 417 27.33 8.85 -16.47
N ILE A 418 27.85 8.84 -17.70
CA ILE A 418 27.72 7.70 -18.61
C ILE A 418 29.12 7.17 -18.96
N TYR A 419 29.37 5.93 -18.56
CA TYR A 419 30.56 5.19 -18.98
C TYR A 419 30.18 4.23 -20.10
N GLY A 420 31.08 4.05 -21.07
CA GLY A 420 30.96 3.03 -22.11
C GLY A 420 31.39 1.64 -21.63
N ALA A 421 31.43 0.70 -22.56
CA ALA A 421 31.90 -0.65 -22.30
C ALA A 421 33.32 -0.66 -21.70
N CYS A 422 33.49 -1.39 -20.60
CA CYS A 422 34.77 -1.50 -19.91
C CYS A 422 35.75 -2.40 -20.68
N THR A 423 37.01 -2.01 -20.72
CA THR A 423 38.08 -2.87 -21.23
C THR A 423 38.31 -4.03 -20.26
N LYS A 424 38.48 -5.23 -20.82
CA LYS A 424 38.78 -6.45 -20.03
C LYS A 424 40.11 -6.40 -19.32
#